data_AF-A0AAW4MQ73-F1
#
_entry.id   AF-A0AAW4MQ73-F1
#
_cell.length_a   1.000
_cell.length_b   1.000
_cell.length_c   1.000
_cell.angle_alpha   90.00
_cell.angle_beta   90.00
_cell.angle_gamma   90.00
#
_symmetry.space_group_name_H-M   'P 1'
#
loop_
_entity.id
_entity.type
_entity.pdbx_description
1 polymer ?
#
loop_
_entity_poly.entity_id
_entity_poly.type
_entity_poly.pdbx_seq_one_letter_code
_entity_poly.pdbx_strand_id
1 'polypeptide(L)'
;MLESYKEITSISLNKLKDYLDVIDVYHDSFIDTCRSQKKIEGYIKAHQKKYLGLALKKLYEIDDMQCLENHLVMIEYLFGEHPRIQSLNKNLCNYMLHNGSPLDVYRIVRHLMPFSYLALISLLVDKEVITYAQAAYFSLVEEDIEGAYEYLKKCEVEPDESLLNLYASYDLIGYFQLVDHYSKKVSYQVSGGIRWEKKCGLSSHY
;
A
#
# COMPACT_ATOMS: atom_id res chain seq x y z
N MET A 1 -10.22 -3.29 -0.27
CA MET A 1 -9.16 -3.39 0.76
C MET A 1 -7.84 -3.63 0.04
N LEU A 2 -6.72 -3.07 0.50
CA LEU A 2 -5.43 -3.36 -0.11
C LEU A 2 -5.01 -4.80 0.25
N GLU A 3 -4.58 -5.59 -0.72
CA GLU A 3 -3.97 -6.91 -0.44
C GLU A 3 -2.53 -6.73 0.04
N SER A 4 -2.02 -7.66 0.85
CA SER A 4 -0.61 -7.61 1.27
C SER A 4 0.32 -7.83 0.07
N TYR A 5 1.53 -7.26 0.12
CA TYR A 5 2.52 -7.43 -0.94
C TYR A 5 2.86 -8.92 -1.15
N LYS A 6 2.91 -9.68 -0.05
CA LYS A 6 3.20 -11.11 -0.07
C LYS A 6 2.12 -11.94 -0.79
N GLU A 7 0.85 -11.61 -0.58
CA GLU A 7 -0.26 -12.34 -1.22
C GLU A 7 -0.34 -12.08 -2.72
N ILE A 8 -0.22 -10.81 -3.12
CA ILE A 8 -0.37 -10.40 -4.51
C ILE A 8 0.81 -10.89 -5.37
N THR A 9 2.03 -10.90 -4.83
CA THR A 9 3.24 -11.42 -5.51
C THR A 9 3.40 -12.94 -5.45
N SER A 10 2.56 -13.63 -4.67
CA SER A 10 2.49 -15.09 -4.68
C SER A 10 1.79 -15.59 -5.95
N ILE A 11 2.59 -15.73 -7.03
CA ILE A 11 2.12 -16.16 -8.33
C ILE A 11 2.12 -17.69 -8.40
N SER A 12 0.93 -18.26 -8.37
CA SER A 12 0.69 -19.68 -8.59
C SER A 12 0.59 -20.01 -10.09
N LEU A 13 0.72 -21.29 -10.43
CA LEU A 13 0.49 -21.76 -11.80
C LEU A 13 -0.88 -21.35 -12.35
N ASN A 14 -1.94 -21.42 -11.53
CA ASN A 14 -3.29 -21.06 -11.97
C ASN A 14 -3.39 -19.55 -12.20
N LYS A 15 -2.92 -18.72 -11.26
CA LYS A 15 -2.87 -17.25 -11.45
C LYS A 15 -2.12 -16.88 -12.74
N LEU A 16 -1.02 -17.57 -13.02
CA LEU A 16 -0.25 -17.35 -14.24
C LEU A 16 -1.03 -17.73 -15.52
N LYS A 17 -1.75 -18.85 -15.51
CA LYS A 17 -2.59 -19.25 -16.65
C LYS A 17 -3.74 -18.29 -16.88
N ASP A 18 -4.48 -17.98 -15.81
CA ASP A 18 -5.61 -17.06 -15.87
C ASP A 18 -5.17 -15.70 -16.43
N TYR A 19 -3.99 -15.22 -16.03
CA TYR A 19 -3.40 -14.00 -16.59
C TYR A 19 -3.09 -14.11 -18.09
N LEU A 20 -2.53 -15.23 -18.54
CA LEU A 20 -2.22 -15.44 -19.95
C LEU A 20 -3.47 -15.47 -20.82
N ASP A 21 -4.57 -16.02 -20.30
CA ASP A 21 -5.88 -16.02 -20.96
C ASP A 21 -6.47 -14.63 -21.08
N VAL A 22 -6.21 -13.76 -20.09
CA VAL A 22 -6.63 -12.36 -20.13
C VAL A 22 -5.88 -11.56 -21.20
N ILE A 23 -4.61 -11.86 -21.46
CA ILE A 23 -3.79 -11.08 -22.42
C ILE A 23 -3.75 -11.68 -23.83
N ASP A 24 -4.01 -12.97 -24.01
CA ASP A 24 -3.99 -13.65 -25.32
C ASP A 24 -5.38 -14.14 -25.75
N VAL A 25 -6.10 -13.31 -26.50
CA VAL A 25 -7.45 -13.60 -27.03
C VAL A 25 -7.50 -14.86 -27.91
N TYR A 26 -6.38 -15.25 -28.52
CA TYR A 26 -6.33 -16.42 -29.40
C TYR A 26 -6.06 -17.72 -28.65
N HIS A 27 -5.79 -17.65 -27.34
CA HIS A 27 -5.66 -18.73 -26.38
C HIS A 27 -4.69 -19.85 -26.83
N ASP A 28 -3.52 -19.89 -26.20
CA ASP A 28 -2.48 -20.85 -26.56
C ASP A 28 -2.70 -22.19 -25.85
N SER A 29 -3.22 -23.19 -26.57
CA SER A 29 -3.49 -24.55 -26.05
C SER A 29 -2.31 -25.22 -25.32
N PHE A 30 -1.06 -24.78 -25.56
CA PHE A 30 0.08 -25.24 -24.79
C PHE A 30 -0.01 -24.81 -23.31
N ILE A 31 -0.48 -23.59 -23.04
CA ILE A 31 -0.60 -23.02 -21.69
C ILE A 31 -1.59 -23.83 -20.85
N ASP A 32 -2.74 -24.21 -21.41
CA ASP A 32 -3.78 -24.96 -20.71
C ASP A 32 -3.27 -26.34 -20.26
N THR A 33 -2.55 -27.00 -21.16
CA THR A 33 -2.04 -28.36 -20.93
C THR A 33 -0.78 -28.38 -20.05
N CYS A 34 -0.13 -27.23 -19.85
CA CYS A 34 1.08 -27.14 -19.06
C CYS A 34 0.81 -27.29 -17.56
N ARG A 35 1.55 -28.19 -16.89
CA ARG A 35 1.41 -28.47 -15.44
C ARG A 35 2.53 -27.88 -14.58
N SER A 36 3.36 -27.01 -15.15
CA SER A 36 4.54 -26.49 -14.48
C SER A 36 4.76 -25.02 -14.80
N GLN A 37 4.89 -24.20 -13.75
CA GLN A 37 5.13 -22.77 -13.84
C GLN A 37 6.43 -22.48 -14.61
N LYS A 38 7.52 -23.17 -14.27
CA LYS A 38 8.81 -23.08 -14.98
C LYS A 38 8.71 -23.35 -16.48
N LYS A 39 7.86 -24.28 -16.90
CA LYS A 39 7.67 -24.58 -18.33
C LYS A 39 6.94 -23.44 -19.05
N ILE A 40 5.93 -22.85 -18.41
CA ILE A 40 5.24 -21.66 -18.93
C ILE A 40 6.21 -20.48 -19.00
N GLU A 41 6.95 -20.19 -17.93
CA GLU A 41 7.98 -19.14 -17.90
C GLU A 41 9.00 -19.32 -19.04
N GLY A 42 9.52 -20.53 -19.23
CA GLY A 42 10.45 -20.85 -20.31
C GLY A 42 9.85 -20.66 -21.70
N TYR A 43 8.57 -21.03 -21.88
CA TYR A 43 7.84 -20.83 -23.14
C TYR A 43 7.62 -19.34 -23.43
N ILE A 44 7.20 -18.56 -22.44
CA ILE A 44 7.04 -17.11 -22.55
C ILE A 44 8.38 -16.46 -22.88
N LYS A 45 9.46 -16.89 -22.24
CA LYS A 45 10.81 -16.38 -22.50
C LYS A 45 11.25 -16.67 -23.93
N ALA A 46 10.95 -17.85 -24.47
CA ALA A 46 11.22 -18.18 -25.88
C ALA A 46 10.38 -17.34 -26.86
N HIS A 47 9.18 -16.91 -26.45
CA HIS A 47 8.26 -16.09 -27.24
C HIS A 47 8.12 -14.66 -26.71
N GLN A 48 9.19 -14.12 -26.09
CA GLN A 48 9.13 -12.90 -25.27
C GLN A 48 8.51 -11.72 -26.04
N LYS A 49 8.85 -11.54 -27.32
CA LYS A 49 8.33 -10.45 -28.14
C LYS A 49 6.80 -10.50 -28.29
N LYS A 50 6.21 -11.69 -28.45
CA LYS A 50 4.76 -11.88 -28.57
C LYS A 50 4.08 -11.48 -27.26
N TYR A 51 4.47 -12.13 -26.16
CA TYR A 51 3.81 -11.96 -24.87
C TYR A 51 4.04 -10.58 -24.25
N LEU A 52 5.22 -10.00 -24.42
CA LEU A 52 5.47 -8.60 -24.02
C LEU A 52 4.57 -7.64 -24.82
N GLY A 53 4.40 -7.86 -26.12
CA GLY A 53 3.50 -7.06 -26.95
C GLY A 53 2.04 -7.12 -26.48
N LEU A 54 1.57 -8.32 -26.13
CA LEU A 54 0.23 -8.54 -25.57
C LEU A 54 0.06 -7.86 -24.20
N ALA A 55 1.01 -8.06 -23.29
CA ALA A 55 0.98 -7.45 -21.96
C ALA A 55 0.99 -5.90 -22.03
N LEU A 56 1.82 -5.33 -22.90
CA LEU A 56 1.86 -3.87 -23.11
C LEU A 56 0.60 -3.34 -23.78
N LYS A 57 -0.03 -4.09 -24.69
CA LYS A 57 -1.31 -3.69 -25.27
C LYS A 57 -2.39 -3.65 -24.19
N LYS A 58 -2.44 -4.68 -23.33
CA LYS A 58 -3.45 -4.79 -22.28
C LYS A 58 -3.40 -3.64 -21.28
N LEU A 59 -2.22 -3.07 -21.00
CA LEU A 59 -2.09 -1.89 -20.13
C LEU A 59 -2.98 -0.71 -20.57
N TYR A 60 -3.20 -0.50 -21.86
CA TYR A 60 -4.03 0.58 -22.38
C TYR A 60 -5.53 0.33 -22.22
N GLU A 61 -5.92 -0.90 -21.88
CA GLU A 61 -7.32 -1.33 -21.75
C GLU A 61 -7.79 -1.35 -20.28
N ILE A 62 -6.87 -1.15 -19.32
CA ILE A 62 -7.17 -1.21 -17.89
C ILE A 62 -7.65 0.16 -17.40
N ASP A 63 -8.81 0.18 -16.76
CA ASP A 63 -9.45 1.37 -16.20
C ASP A 63 -9.54 1.37 -14.66
N ASP A 64 -9.33 0.22 -14.01
CA ASP A 64 -9.32 0.13 -12.54
C ASP A 64 -7.92 -0.11 -11.95
N MET A 65 -7.68 0.48 -10.78
CA MET A 65 -6.38 0.44 -10.10
C MET A 65 -6.00 -0.94 -9.55
N GLN A 66 -6.96 -1.81 -9.21
CA GLN A 66 -6.68 -3.16 -8.72
C GLN A 66 -6.22 -4.08 -9.87
N CYS A 67 -6.89 -4.03 -11.02
CA CYS A 67 -6.43 -4.75 -12.20
C CYS A 67 -5.11 -4.18 -12.71
N LEU A 68 -4.90 -2.86 -12.63
CA LEU A 68 -3.60 -2.27 -12.99
C LEU A 68 -2.48 -2.82 -12.12
N GLU A 69 -2.69 -2.88 -10.80
CA GLU A 69 -1.73 -3.46 -9.86
C GLU A 69 -1.40 -4.92 -10.21
N ASN A 70 -2.43 -5.77 -10.35
CA ASN A 70 -2.26 -7.18 -10.70
C ASN A 70 -1.52 -7.36 -12.03
N HIS A 71 -1.84 -6.52 -13.02
CA HIS A 71 -1.22 -6.56 -14.34
C HIS A 71 0.26 -6.16 -14.28
N LEU A 72 0.61 -5.14 -13.49
CA LEU A 72 1.99 -4.72 -13.28
C LEU A 72 2.81 -5.79 -12.54
N VAL A 73 2.23 -6.43 -11.52
CA VAL A 73 2.88 -7.56 -10.82
C VAL A 73 3.22 -8.68 -11.80
N MET A 74 2.28 -9.03 -12.69
CA MET A 74 2.52 -10.06 -13.71
C MET A 74 3.54 -9.64 -14.77
N ILE A 75 3.54 -8.37 -15.19
CA ILE A 75 4.57 -7.82 -16.09
C ILE A 75 5.95 -7.88 -15.44
N GLU A 76 6.08 -7.47 -14.18
CA GLU A 76 7.35 -7.47 -13.47
C GLU A 76 7.86 -8.91 -13.30
N TYR A 77 6.98 -9.83 -12.91
CA TYR A 77 7.32 -11.23 -12.75
C TYR A 77 7.80 -11.90 -14.05
N LEU A 78 7.15 -11.61 -15.19
CA LEU A 78 7.50 -12.23 -16.47
C LEU A 78 8.60 -11.50 -17.24
N PHE A 79 8.73 -10.19 -17.06
CA PHE A 79 9.51 -9.31 -17.94
C PHE A 79 10.33 -8.24 -17.20
N GLY A 80 10.46 -8.26 -15.88
CA GLY A 80 11.13 -7.20 -15.09
C GLY A 80 12.57 -6.88 -15.53
N GLU A 81 13.31 -7.88 -16.03
CA GLU A 81 14.67 -7.68 -16.57
C GLU A 81 14.70 -7.01 -17.94
N HIS A 82 13.56 -6.90 -18.63
CA HIS A 82 13.51 -6.35 -19.98
C HIS A 82 13.68 -4.81 -19.95
N PRO A 83 14.61 -4.21 -20.71
CA PRO A 83 14.92 -2.77 -20.60
C PRO A 83 13.72 -1.84 -20.81
N ARG A 84 12.78 -2.22 -21.67
CA ARG A 84 11.52 -1.45 -21.87
C ARG A 84 10.65 -1.42 -20.61
N ILE A 85 10.61 -2.50 -19.84
CA ILE A 85 9.85 -2.58 -18.60
C ILE A 85 10.53 -1.75 -17.52
N GLN A 86 11.85 -1.84 -17.38
CA GLN A 86 12.61 -0.97 -16.46
C GLN A 86 12.37 0.52 -16.73
N SER A 87 12.38 0.93 -18.02
CA SER A 87 12.06 2.31 -18.40
C SER A 87 10.61 2.68 -18.11
N LEU A 88 9.66 1.76 -18.33
CA LEU A 88 8.24 1.96 -18.06
C LEU A 88 8.01 2.15 -16.56
N ASN A 89 8.55 1.26 -15.73
CA ASN A 89 8.43 1.30 -14.27
C ASN A 89 8.94 2.63 -13.71
N LYS A 90 10.08 3.12 -14.22
CA LYS A 90 10.61 4.43 -13.82
C LYS A 90 9.66 5.59 -14.15
N ASN A 91 9.10 5.59 -15.36
CA ASN A 91 8.18 6.64 -15.79
C ASN A 91 6.85 6.58 -15.02
N LEU A 92 6.33 5.38 -14.79
CA LEU A 92 5.10 5.17 -14.05
C LEU A 92 5.27 5.55 -12.57
N CYS A 93 6.39 5.17 -11.94
CA CYS A 93 6.71 5.58 -10.58
C CYS A 93 6.71 7.10 -10.42
N ASN A 94 7.40 7.81 -11.32
CA ASN A 94 7.39 9.26 -11.34
C ASN A 94 5.96 9.83 -11.52
N TYR A 95 5.18 9.27 -12.44
CA TYR A 95 3.80 9.71 -12.66
C TYR A 95 2.93 9.54 -11.41
N MET A 96 2.99 8.37 -10.76
CA MET A 96 2.22 8.07 -9.56
C MET A 96 2.58 9.02 -8.43
N LEU A 97 3.87 9.26 -8.18
CA LEU A 97 4.32 10.17 -7.11
C LEU A 97 3.82 11.62 -7.28
N HIS A 98 3.50 12.05 -8.50
CA HIS A 98 3.02 13.42 -8.75
C HIS A 98 1.50 13.55 -8.88
N ASN A 99 0.81 12.47 -9.26
CA ASN A 99 -0.61 12.54 -9.64
C ASN A 99 -1.52 11.54 -8.90
N GLY A 100 -0.94 10.54 -8.23
CA GLY A 100 -1.69 9.48 -7.58
C GLY A 100 -2.23 9.90 -6.22
N SER A 101 -3.34 9.27 -5.80
CA SER A 101 -3.76 9.33 -4.40
C SER A 101 -2.75 8.58 -3.52
N PRO A 102 -2.61 8.90 -2.22
CA PRO A 102 -1.71 8.18 -1.31
C PRO A 102 -1.85 6.65 -1.36
N LEU A 103 -3.08 6.15 -1.47
CA LEU A 103 -3.37 4.72 -1.57
C LEU A 103 -2.85 4.15 -2.89
N ASP A 104 -3.15 4.80 -4.01
CA ASP A 104 -2.72 4.34 -5.34
C ASP A 104 -1.21 4.44 -5.51
N VAL A 105 -0.58 5.47 -4.93
CA VAL A 105 0.87 5.61 -4.88
C VAL A 105 1.48 4.40 -4.20
N TYR A 106 1.07 4.08 -2.97
CA TYR A 106 1.61 2.94 -2.26
C TYR A 106 1.35 1.63 -3.01
N ARG A 107 0.11 1.44 -3.47
CA ARG A 107 -0.35 0.27 -4.23
C ARG A 107 0.54 -0.04 -5.43
N ILE A 108 0.87 0.97 -6.23
CA ILE A 108 1.61 0.79 -7.48
C ILE A 108 3.12 0.82 -7.23
N VAL A 109 3.62 1.81 -6.49
CA VAL A 109 5.06 2.03 -6.32
C VAL A 109 5.74 0.87 -5.59
N ARG A 110 5.04 0.16 -4.69
CA ARG A 110 5.59 -1.02 -4.00
C ARG A 110 6.01 -2.15 -4.94
N HIS A 111 5.51 -2.17 -6.18
CA HIS A 111 5.88 -3.17 -7.20
C HIS A 111 6.92 -2.65 -8.19
N LEU A 112 7.12 -1.34 -8.29
CA LEU A 112 7.99 -0.72 -9.30
C LEU A 112 9.40 -0.45 -8.78
N MET A 113 9.59 -0.45 -7.47
CA MET A 113 10.82 -0.04 -6.80
C MET A 113 11.41 -1.20 -5.98
N PRO A 114 12.74 -1.35 -5.92
CA PRO A 114 13.40 -2.43 -5.19
C PRO A 114 13.52 -2.12 -3.69
N PHE A 115 12.49 -1.55 -3.08
CA PHE A 115 12.46 -1.23 -1.65
C PHE A 115 11.73 -2.32 -0.87
N SER A 116 12.14 -2.53 0.39
CA SER A 116 11.26 -3.20 1.34
C SER A 116 10.03 -2.31 1.61
N TYR A 117 8.91 -2.92 2.00
CA TYR A 117 7.71 -2.14 2.36
C TYR A 117 8.02 -1.11 3.46
N LEU A 118 8.81 -1.48 4.47
CA LEU A 118 9.27 -0.57 5.54
C LEU A 118 10.00 0.66 4.98
N ALA A 119 10.97 0.43 4.10
CA ALA A 119 11.76 1.50 3.51
C ALA A 119 10.89 2.41 2.64
N LEU A 120 9.94 1.83 1.90
CA LEU A 120 9.01 2.59 1.07
C LEU A 120 8.05 3.43 1.92
N ILE A 121 7.39 2.84 2.92
CA ILE A 121 6.46 3.57 3.81
C ILE A 121 7.20 4.73 4.50
N SER A 122 8.38 4.47 5.06
CA SER A 122 9.20 5.51 5.68
C SER A 122 9.54 6.63 4.69
N LEU A 123 9.98 6.28 3.49
CA LEU A 123 10.32 7.27 2.46
C LEU A 123 9.10 8.12 2.06
N LEU A 124 7.92 7.51 1.92
CA LEU A 124 6.70 8.21 1.56
C LEU A 124 6.23 9.17 2.66
N VAL A 125 6.42 8.79 3.94
CA VAL A 125 6.16 9.67 5.09
C VAL A 125 7.15 10.84 5.11
N ASP A 126 8.45 10.57 4.97
CA ASP A 126 9.51 11.59 4.99
C ASP A 126 9.38 12.60 3.84
N LYS A 127 8.75 12.19 2.74
CA LYS A 127 8.43 13.04 1.58
C LYS A 127 7.06 13.70 1.67
N GLU A 128 6.35 13.54 2.78
CA GLU A 128 5.01 14.06 3.02
C GLU A 128 3.98 13.62 1.95
N VAL A 129 4.24 12.49 1.29
CA VAL A 129 3.32 11.90 0.30
C VAL A 129 2.16 11.20 1.01
N ILE A 130 2.42 10.64 2.19
CA ILE A 130 1.42 9.95 3.02
C ILE A 130 1.51 10.44 4.47
N THR A 131 0.39 10.39 5.19
CA THR A 131 0.33 10.73 6.62
C THR A 131 0.76 9.57 7.51
N TYR A 132 1.01 9.84 8.79
CA TYR A 132 1.26 8.77 9.78
C TYR A 132 0.09 7.78 9.90
N ALA A 133 -1.16 8.24 9.81
CA ALA A 133 -2.31 7.34 9.84
C ALA A 133 -2.35 6.40 8.61
N GLN A 134 -2.00 6.93 7.42
CA GLN A 134 -1.89 6.10 6.21
C GLN A 134 -0.71 5.13 6.30
N ALA A 135 0.43 5.56 6.83
CA ALA A 135 1.57 4.69 7.09
C ALA A 135 1.21 3.54 8.05
N ALA A 136 0.47 3.83 9.13
CA ALA A 136 -0.02 2.81 10.04
C ALA A 136 -0.97 1.81 9.35
N TYR A 137 -1.88 2.31 8.51
CA TYR A 137 -2.76 1.44 7.72
C TYR A 137 -1.95 0.51 6.80
N PHE A 138 -0.95 1.05 6.08
CA PHE A 138 -0.10 0.23 5.21
C PHE A 138 0.73 -0.79 6.00
N SER A 139 1.30 -0.42 7.14
CA SER A 139 1.98 -1.36 8.03
C SER A 139 1.04 -2.49 8.46
N LEU A 140 -0.22 -2.21 8.81
CA LEU A 140 -1.20 -3.26 9.14
C LEU A 140 -1.49 -4.20 7.97
N VAL A 141 -1.61 -3.65 6.74
CA VAL A 141 -1.80 -4.48 5.54
C VAL A 141 -0.60 -5.39 5.27
N GLU A 142 0.62 -4.93 5.58
CA GLU A 142 1.83 -5.73 5.47
C GLU A 142 2.12 -6.58 6.72
N GLU A 143 1.15 -6.71 7.63
CA GLU A 143 1.23 -7.48 8.90
C GLU A 143 2.31 -6.97 9.88
N ASP A 144 2.75 -5.72 9.75
CA ASP A 144 3.70 -5.04 10.63
C ASP A 144 3.00 -4.28 11.76
N ILE A 145 2.64 -5.03 12.81
CA ILE A 145 1.84 -4.49 13.94
C ILE A 145 2.66 -3.50 14.79
N GLU A 146 3.96 -3.75 14.96
CA GLU A 146 4.85 -2.86 15.72
C GLU A 146 5.05 -1.53 14.98
N GLY A 147 5.33 -1.56 13.67
CA GLY A 147 5.44 -0.34 12.87
C GLY A 147 4.13 0.44 12.82
N ALA A 148 2.99 -0.25 12.73
CA ALA A 148 1.67 0.38 12.80
C ALA A 148 1.47 1.13 14.12
N TYR A 149 1.82 0.53 15.25
CA TYR A 149 1.74 1.19 16.56
C TYR A 149 2.59 2.46 16.61
N GLU A 150 3.84 2.38 16.14
CA GLU A 150 4.78 3.51 16.15
C GLU A 150 4.27 4.68 15.30
N TYR A 151 3.65 4.41 14.16
CA TYR A 151 3.03 5.44 13.33
C TYR A 151 1.75 6.01 13.95
N LEU A 152 0.89 5.16 14.52
CA LEU A 152 -0.31 5.64 15.24
C LEU A 152 0.11 6.59 16.36
N LYS A 153 1.03 6.21 17.23
CA LYS A 153 1.51 7.04 18.34
C LYS A 153 2.05 8.42 17.91
N LYS A 154 2.60 8.53 16.69
CA LYS A 154 3.10 9.78 16.10
C LYS A 154 2.01 10.69 15.54
N CYS A 155 0.77 10.20 15.40
CA CYS A 155 -0.34 11.04 14.96
C CYS A 155 -0.57 12.19 15.95
N GLU A 156 -0.71 13.41 15.42
CA GLU A 156 -0.99 14.60 16.22
C GLU A 156 -2.42 14.60 16.75
N VAL A 157 -3.34 14.20 15.89
CA VAL A 157 -4.77 14.03 16.17
C VAL A 157 -5.09 12.55 16.21
N GLU A 158 -6.05 12.17 17.04
CA GLU A 158 -6.57 10.80 17.10
C GLU A 158 -7.04 10.36 15.69
N PRO A 159 -6.54 9.23 15.18
CA PRO A 159 -6.95 8.69 13.88
C PRO A 159 -8.41 8.26 13.86
N ASP A 160 -8.92 8.00 12.66
CA ASP A 160 -10.28 7.50 12.47
C ASP A 160 -10.53 6.20 13.25
N GLU A 161 -11.71 6.08 13.85
CA GLU A 161 -12.11 4.94 14.69
C GLU A 161 -11.97 3.60 13.94
N SER A 162 -12.24 3.58 12.63
CA SER A 162 -12.11 2.36 11.82
C SER A 162 -10.66 1.86 11.75
N LEU A 163 -9.67 2.76 11.71
CA LEU A 163 -8.25 2.39 11.72
C LEU A 163 -7.82 1.87 13.09
N LEU A 164 -8.27 2.51 14.17
CA LEU A 164 -7.98 2.04 15.52
C LEU A 164 -8.65 0.69 15.82
N ASN A 165 -9.87 0.49 15.35
CA ASN A 165 -10.57 -0.81 15.45
C ASN A 165 -9.88 -1.89 14.62
N LEU A 166 -9.35 -1.54 13.44
CA LEU A 166 -8.53 -2.45 12.66
C LEU A 166 -7.28 -2.84 13.45
N TYR A 167 -6.54 -1.88 14.01
CA TYR A 167 -5.36 -2.17 14.84
C TYR A 167 -5.72 -3.06 16.05
N ALA A 168 -6.83 -2.76 16.74
CA ALA A 168 -7.30 -3.52 17.90
C ALA A 168 -7.59 -5.00 17.57
N SER A 169 -7.94 -5.31 16.32
CA SER A 169 -8.13 -6.69 15.87
C SER A 169 -6.83 -7.51 15.85
N TYR A 170 -5.67 -6.85 15.82
CA TYR A 170 -4.35 -7.47 15.87
C TYR A 170 -3.71 -7.37 17.27
N ASP A 171 -3.77 -6.19 17.90
CA ASP A 171 -3.22 -5.96 19.24
C ASP A 171 -4.14 -5.10 20.11
N LEU A 172 -4.91 -5.78 20.95
CA LEU A 172 -5.83 -5.13 21.89
C LEU A 172 -5.11 -4.38 23.02
N ILE A 173 -3.94 -4.84 23.46
CA ILE A 173 -3.19 -4.19 24.54
C ILE A 173 -2.60 -2.88 24.02
N GLY A 174 -1.95 -2.92 22.85
CA GLY A 174 -1.45 -1.73 22.16
C GLY A 174 -2.56 -0.71 21.90
N TYR A 175 -3.76 -1.17 21.53
CA TYR A 175 -4.92 -0.29 21.31
C TYR A 175 -5.27 0.51 22.57
N PHE A 176 -5.41 -0.13 23.74
CA PHE A 176 -5.72 0.58 24.98
C PHE A 176 -4.63 1.59 25.37
N GLN A 177 -3.36 1.30 25.08
CA GLN A 177 -2.27 2.24 25.29
C GLN A 177 -2.39 3.46 24.36
N LEU A 178 -2.82 3.28 23.11
CA LEU A 178 -3.06 4.37 22.18
C LEU A 178 -4.22 5.25 22.63
N VAL A 179 -5.34 4.65 23.07
CA VAL A 179 -6.49 5.40 23.61
C VAL A 179 -6.07 6.26 24.81
N ASP A 180 -5.32 5.69 25.75
CA ASP A 180 -4.77 6.43 26.90
C ASP A 180 -3.83 7.56 26.43
N HIS A 181 -2.96 7.30 25.45
CA HIS A 181 -2.06 8.30 24.87
C HIS A 181 -2.82 9.52 24.31
N TYR A 182 -3.87 9.31 23.52
CA TYR A 182 -4.65 10.42 22.95
C TYR A 182 -5.46 11.16 24.01
N SER A 183 -6.05 10.45 24.98
CA SER A 183 -6.79 11.08 26.08
C SER A 183 -5.91 12.04 26.90
N LYS A 184 -4.65 11.65 27.14
CA LYS A 184 -3.65 12.49 27.82
C LYS A 184 -3.32 13.73 27.00
N LYS A 185 -3.06 13.60 25.69
CA LYS A 185 -2.78 14.76 24.82
C LYS A 185 -3.91 15.80 24.86
N VAL A 186 -5.17 15.38 24.82
CA VAL A 186 -6.32 16.28 24.90
C VAL A 186 -6.36 17.02 26.24
N SER A 187 -6.15 16.32 27.36
CA SER A 187 -6.16 16.95 28.69
C SER A 187 -5.06 18.02 28.88
N TYR A 188 -3.87 17.82 28.31
CA TYR A 188 -2.79 18.82 28.34
C TYR A 188 -3.10 20.07 27.51
N GLN A 189 -3.77 19.92 26.36
CA GLN A 189 -4.18 21.08 25.55
C GLN A 189 -5.26 21.93 26.24
N VAL A 190 -6.21 21.29 26.95
CA VAL A 190 -7.25 22.01 27.70
C VAL A 190 -6.69 22.73 28.92
N SER A 191 -5.67 22.17 29.58
CA SER A 191 -5.04 22.79 30.76
C SER A 191 -4.02 23.89 30.42
N GLY A 192 -3.55 23.99 29.17
CA GLY A 192 -2.71 25.09 28.68
C GLY A 192 -3.47 26.37 28.27
N GLY A 193 -4.81 26.33 28.21
CA GLY A 193 -5.65 27.43 27.70
C GLY A 193 -6.41 28.25 28.75
N ILE A 194 -6.37 27.88 30.03
CA ILE A 194 -7.21 28.56 31.06
C ILE A 194 -6.36 29.50 31.90
N ARG A 195 -6.22 30.75 31.44
CA ARG A 195 -5.83 31.88 32.29
C ARG A 195 -7.01 32.20 33.21
N TRP A 196 -7.01 31.66 34.42
CA TRP A 196 -7.94 32.04 35.48
C TRP A 196 -7.65 33.47 35.95
N GLU A 197 -8.31 34.47 35.35
CA GLU A 197 -8.49 35.75 36.05
C GLU A 197 -9.54 35.56 37.14
N LYS A 198 -9.09 35.28 38.36
CA LYS A 198 -9.93 35.44 39.55
C LYS A 198 -10.21 36.93 39.76
N LYS A 199 -11.38 37.40 39.34
CA LYS A 199 -12.04 38.57 39.91
C LYS A 199 -13.49 38.23 40.21
N CYS A 200 -13.75 37.81 41.44
CA CYS A 200 -15.04 38.04 42.09
C CYS A 200 -14.75 38.55 43.50
N GLY A 201 -15.10 39.82 43.71
CA GLY A 201 -14.93 40.51 44.98
C GLY A 201 -15.85 39.97 46.05
N LEU A 202 -15.31 39.86 47.27
CA LEU A 202 -16.09 39.71 48.49
C LEU A 202 -16.38 41.12 49.01
N SER A 203 -17.60 41.61 48.77
CA SER A 203 -18.23 42.62 49.61
C SER A 203 -19.23 41.92 50.51
N SER A 204 -18.96 41.90 51.81
CA SER A 204 -19.99 41.66 52.82
C SER A 204 -19.64 42.48 54.05
N HIS A 205 -20.26 43.66 54.14
CA HIS A 205 -20.47 44.38 55.38
C HIS A 205 -21.57 43.65 56.16
N TYR A 206 -21.26 43.21 57.38
CA TYR A 206 -22.11 43.31 58.56
C TYR A 206 -21.19 43.36 59.79
#